data_AF-M7XEI9-F1
#
_entry.id   AF-M7XEI9-F1
#
_cell.length_a   1.000
_cell.length_b   1.000
_cell.length_c   1.000
_cell.angle_alpha   90.00
_cell.angle_beta   90.00
_cell.angle_gamma   90.00
#
_symmetry.space_group_name_H-M   'P 1'
#
loop_
_entity.id
_entity.type
_entity.pdbx_description
1 polymer ?
#
loop_
_entity_poly.entity_id
_entity_poly.type
_entity_poly.pdbx_seq_one_letter_code
_entity_poly.pdbx_strand_id
1 'polypeptide(L)'
;MKGLSFSEFLYFKDFSTYEYYLEKSLSEGNRKFTLDLRKVNRTGNDLEWTKWEFTISFGNQGEPIITAIGHIMEEKKERSVDFPSDLSEVHAKHDLMEGILNDTLIGFWIWNMAENTEQLSLSLTEMLGYHVHSGDTKAIKWKRHIHPADRNLVEKSLQEHFGSGGKIPFHCEFRIRNRHKQDVWVLGYGKVLKWAADNHPATMAGCFFDISEKKKTEHLLLHQQRLLHTVTFNQSHLIRAKLANILGILEIVDPKAPAAETLHFLKMIKKEAKKLDEQLKRSISQSSGFQIQSLQQASL
;
A
#
# COMPACT_ATOMS: atom_id res chain seq x y z
N MET A 1 -15.08 11.06 -29.20
CA MET A 1 -14.36 10.90 -27.92
C MET A 1 -15.19 9.96 -27.06
N LYS A 2 -14.67 8.79 -26.67
CA LYS A 2 -15.38 7.92 -25.72
C LYS A 2 -15.40 8.65 -24.38
N GLY A 3 -16.60 8.92 -23.85
CA GLY A 3 -16.74 9.44 -22.50
C GLY A 3 -16.16 8.42 -21.53
N LEU A 4 -15.36 8.90 -20.57
CA LEU A 4 -14.85 8.08 -19.48
C LEU A 4 -16.03 7.66 -18.59
N SER A 5 -16.03 6.42 -18.11
CA SER A 5 -17.09 5.88 -17.26
C SER A 5 -16.98 6.46 -15.86
N PHE A 6 -18.10 6.69 -15.19
CA PHE A 6 -18.13 7.19 -13.82
C PHE A 6 -17.32 6.29 -12.85
N SER A 7 -17.35 4.98 -13.08
CA SER A 7 -16.57 3.99 -12.33
C SER A 7 -15.05 4.17 -12.45
N GLU A 8 -14.54 4.80 -13.51
CA GLU A 8 -13.10 5.01 -13.72
C GLU A 8 -12.52 6.10 -12.82
N PHE A 9 -13.37 6.92 -12.21
CA PHE A 9 -12.97 8.01 -11.34
C PHE A 9 -13.17 7.72 -9.86
N LEU A 10 -13.90 6.67 -9.50
CA LEU A 10 -14.21 6.35 -8.11
C LEU A 10 -13.20 5.36 -7.53
N TYR A 11 -12.96 5.49 -6.23
CA TYR A 11 -12.34 4.43 -5.48
C TYR A 11 -13.22 3.19 -5.53
N PHE A 12 -12.64 2.04 -5.87
CA PHE A 12 -13.40 0.85 -6.22
C PHE A 12 -14.35 0.37 -5.10
N LYS A 13 -14.01 0.56 -3.82
CA LYS A 13 -14.87 0.18 -2.68
C LYS A 13 -16.13 1.04 -2.57
N ASP A 14 -16.10 2.27 -3.07
CA ASP A 14 -17.23 3.19 -2.96
C ASP A 14 -18.23 2.99 -4.12
N PHE A 15 -17.82 2.28 -5.18
CA PHE A 15 -18.68 1.94 -6.30
C PHE A 15 -19.79 0.97 -5.90
N SER A 16 -19.50 -0.05 -5.09
CA SER A 16 -20.52 -1.00 -4.60
C SER A 16 -21.57 -0.29 -3.72
N THR A 17 -21.14 0.71 -2.95
CA THR A 17 -22.05 1.58 -2.19
C THR A 17 -22.96 2.37 -3.13
N TYR A 18 -22.40 2.97 -4.19
CA TYR A 18 -23.18 3.65 -5.22
C TYR A 18 -24.23 2.73 -5.87
N GLU A 19 -23.85 1.53 -6.30
CA GLU A 19 -24.77 0.58 -6.94
C GLU A 19 -25.89 0.14 -6.01
N TYR A 20 -25.59 -0.16 -4.75
CA TYR A 20 -26.60 -0.52 -3.76
C TYR A 20 -27.65 0.59 -3.60
N TYR A 21 -27.23 1.84 -3.44
CA TYR A 21 -28.17 2.96 -3.28
C TYR A 21 -28.91 3.29 -4.57
N LEU A 22 -28.32 3.04 -5.73
CA LEU A 22 -28.99 3.18 -7.03
C LEU A 22 -30.10 2.14 -7.19
N GLU A 23 -29.81 0.85 -6.96
CA GLU A 23 -30.80 -0.23 -7.03
C GLU A 23 -31.91 -0.04 -6.01
N LYS A 24 -31.54 0.29 -4.77
CA LYS A 24 -32.50 0.62 -3.72
C LYS A 24 -33.41 1.76 -4.14
N SER A 25 -32.85 2.85 -4.66
CA SER A 25 -33.65 4.00 -5.11
C SER A 25 -34.58 3.66 -6.27
N LEU A 26 -34.14 2.86 -7.23
CA LEU A 26 -34.98 2.35 -8.33
C LEU A 26 -36.11 1.46 -7.82
N SER A 27 -35.85 0.59 -6.84
CA SER A 27 -36.85 -0.32 -6.26
C SER A 27 -37.90 0.41 -5.40
N GLU A 28 -37.49 1.45 -4.67
CA GLU A 28 -38.36 2.24 -3.79
C GLU A 28 -39.06 3.41 -4.52
N GLY A 29 -38.75 3.63 -5.80
CA GLY A 29 -39.26 4.75 -6.59
C GLY A 29 -38.67 6.11 -6.19
N ASN A 30 -37.58 6.11 -5.42
CA ASN A 30 -36.88 7.31 -5.00
C ASN A 30 -36.08 7.90 -6.18
N ARG A 31 -36.33 9.18 -6.48
CA ARG A 31 -35.69 9.85 -7.63
C ARG A 31 -34.37 10.53 -7.29
N LYS A 32 -33.98 10.56 -6.01
CA LYS A 32 -32.78 11.25 -5.55
C LYS A 32 -32.14 10.51 -4.38
N PHE A 33 -30.81 10.47 -4.37
CA PHE A 33 -30.03 10.02 -3.23
C PHE A 33 -28.68 10.76 -3.20
N THR A 34 -28.07 10.81 -2.02
CA THR A 34 -26.80 11.50 -1.79
C THR A 34 -25.80 10.53 -1.19
N LEU A 35 -24.56 10.55 -1.66
CA LEU A 35 -23.47 9.72 -1.15
C LEU A 35 -22.19 10.53 -1.02
N ASP A 36 -21.39 10.17 -0.02
CA ASP A 36 -20.02 10.63 0.08
C ASP A 36 -19.14 9.52 -0.51
N LEU A 37 -18.42 9.82 -1.59
CA LEU A 37 -17.60 8.87 -2.34
C LEU A 37 -16.18 9.41 -2.48
N ARG A 38 -15.19 8.53 -2.43
CA ARG A 38 -13.79 8.87 -2.75
C ARG A 38 -13.58 8.81 -4.24
N LYS A 39 -12.98 9.86 -4.79
CA LYS A 39 -12.65 10.00 -6.20
C LYS A 39 -11.13 10.04 -6.37
N VAL A 40 -10.61 9.40 -7.41
CA VAL A 40 -9.22 9.57 -7.83
C VAL A 40 -9.00 11.01 -8.27
N ASN A 41 -7.98 11.66 -7.69
CA ASN A 41 -7.65 13.05 -8.01
C ASN A 41 -7.23 13.19 -9.50
N ARG A 42 -7.10 14.44 -9.97
CA ARG A 42 -6.71 14.71 -11.36
C ARG A 42 -5.32 14.18 -11.75
N THR A 43 -4.44 13.91 -10.78
CA THR A 43 -3.08 13.40 -11.02
C THR A 43 -2.99 11.88 -10.97
N GLY A 44 -4.07 11.16 -10.60
CA GLY A 44 -4.13 9.70 -10.56
C GLY A 44 -3.49 9.05 -9.34
N ASN A 45 -2.94 9.84 -8.41
CA ASN A 45 -2.06 9.33 -7.35
C ASN A 45 -2.69 9.35 -5.95
N ASP A 46 -3.82 10.03 -5.77
CA ASP A 46 -4.45 10.23 -4.46
C ASP A 46 -5.97 10.22 -4.54
N LEU A 47 -6.65 10.07 -3.39
CA LEU A 47 -8.10 10.01 -3.25
C LEU A 47 -8.65 11.26 -2.56
N GLU A 48 -9.69 11.86 -3.14
CA GLU A 48 -10.39 13.02 -2.59
C GLU A 48 -11.83 12.64 -2.20
N TRP A 49 -12.27 13.02 -1.00
CA TRP A 49 -13.67 12.87 -0.59
C TRP A 49 -14.54 13.85 -1.37
N THR A 50 -15.59 13.31 -1.97
CA THR A 50 -16.54 14.07 -2.79
C THR A 50 -17.96 13.72 -2.39
N LYS A 51 -18.78 14.74 -2.16
CA LYS A 51 -20.21 14.59 -1.94
C LYS A 51 -20.93 14.60 -3.26
N TRP A 52 -21.71 13.55 -3.53
CA TRP A 52 -22.45 13.34 -4.76
C TRP A 52 -23.94 13.39 -4.53
N GLU A 53 -24.63 14.20 -5.32
CA GLU A 53 -26.09 14.22 -5.40
C GLU A 53 -26.53 13.59 -6.71
N PHE A 54 -27.17 12.43 -6.61
CA PHE A 54 -27.68 11.68 -7.76
C PHE A 54 -29.16 11.96 -7.96
N THR A 55 -29.56 12.21 -9.20
CA THR A 55 -30.95 12.33 -9.63
C THR A 55 -31.24 11.33 -10.74
N ILE A 56 -32.27 10.53 -10.54
CA ILE A 56 -32.77 9.54 -11.50
C ILE A 56 -33.97 10.16 -12.21
N SER A 57 -33.88 10.24 -13.53
CA SER A 57 -34.97 10.65 -14.43
C SER A 57 -35.25 9.52 -15.42
N PHE A 58 -36.39 9.55 -16.11
CA PHE A 58 -36.74 8.53 -17.10
C PHE A 58 -36.85 9.19 -18.47
N GLY A 59 -36.20 8.59 -19.47
CA GLY A 59 -36.31 9.02 -20.86
C GLY A 59 -37.68 8.67 -21.46
N ASN A 60 -37.90 9.10 -22.70
CA ASN A 60 -39.19 8.91 -23.39
C ASN A 60 -39.52 7.43 -23.66
N GLN A 61 -38.54 6.51 -23.62
CA GLN A 61 -38.76 5.07 -23.76
C GLN A 61 -38.70 4.31 -22.41
N GLY A 62 -38.67 5.03 -21.29
CA GLY A 62 -38.69 4.44 -19.95
C GLY A 62 -37.31 4.04 -19.40
N GLU A 63 -36.22 4.32 -20.11
CA GLU A 63 -34.87 4.09 -19.61
C GLU A 63 -34.51 5.06 -18.46
N PRO A 64 -33.88 4.56 -17.37
CA PRO A 64 -33.39 5.41 -16.31
C PRO A 64 -32.15 6.19 -16.77
N ILE A 65 -32.24 7.52 -16.70
CA ILE A 65 -31.17 8.48 -16.93
C ILE A 65 -30.70 8.99 -15.57
N ILE A 66 -29.48 8.62 -15.19
CA ILE A 66 -28.86 8.98 -13.93
C ILE A 66 -27.98 10.21 -14.17
N THR A 67 -28.26 11.28 -13.44
CA THR A 67 -27.46 12.51 -13.43
C THR A 67 -26.86 12.70 -12.06
N ALA A 68 -25.65 13.21 -11.97
CA ALA A 68 -24.95 13.37 -10.70
C ALA A 68 -24.13 14.66 -10.68
N ILE A 69 -24.12 15.34 -9.54
CA ILE A 69 -23.26 16.49 -9.29
C ILE A 69 -22.37 16.15 -8.09
N GLY A 70 -21.07 16.24 -8.28
CA GLY A 70 -20.06 15.96 -7.25
C GLY A 70 -19.33 17.23 -6.82
N HIS A 71 -19.22 17.46 -5.51
CA HIS A 71 -18.47 18.56 -4.91
C HIS A 71 -17.38 18.01 -4.00
N ILE A 72 -16.17 18.58 -4.05
CA ILE A 72 -15.08 18.22 -3.14
C ILE A 72 -15.45 18.66 -1.72
N MET A 73 -15.21 17.79 -0.75
CA MET A 73 -15.41 18.08 0.67
C MET A 73 -14.10 18.54 1.30
N GLU A 74 -14.08 19.76 1.83
CA GLU A 74 -13.02 20.23 2.73
C GLU A 74 -13.40 19.79 4.16
N GLU A 75 -12.63 18.84 4.72
CA GLU A 75 -12.71 18.28 6.08
C GLU A 75 -13.68 17.12 6.40
N LYS A 76 -13.10 16.14 7.11
CA LYS A 76 -13.60 14.82 7.49
C LYS A 76 -14.55 14.93 8.69
N LYS A 77 -15.86 14.69 8.50
CA LYS A 77 -16.79 14.48 9.62
C LYS A 77 -16.80 13.01 10.02
N GLU A 78 -15.99 12.66 11.01
CA GLU A 78 -16.18 11.43 11.79
C GLU A 78 -17.59 11.48 12.43
N ARG A 79 -18.48 10.58 12.00
CA ARG A 79 -19.77 10.38 12.65
C ARG A 79 -19.52 9.70 14.00
N SER A 80 -19.60 10.46 15.08
CA SER A 80 -19.66 9.91 16.45
C SER A 80 -21.05 9.33 16.69
N VAL A 81 -21.11 8.03 16.99
CA VAL A 81 -22.32 7.38 17.51
C VAL A 81 -22.15 7.25 19.03
N ASP A 82 -23.00 7.93 19.80
CA ASP A 82 -23.02 7.82 21.25
C ASP A 82 -23.58 6.45 21.66
N PHE A 83 -22.85 5.72 22.50
CA PHE A 83 -23.31 4.50 23.16
C PHE A 83 -23.11 4.55 24.68
N PRO A 84 -23.98 3.87 25.46
CA PRO A 84 -23.96 3.90 26.93
C PRO A 84 -22.64 3.38 27.51
N SER A 85 -22.21 4.02 28.59
CA SER A 85 -20.88 3.95 29.20
C SER A 85 -20.66 2.73 30.11
N ASP A 86 -20.54 1.54 29.53
CA ASP A 86 -19.84 0.42 30.20
C ASP A 86 -19.31 -0.58 29.15
N LEU A 87 -18.04 -1.00 29.30
CA LEU A 87 -17.23 -1.90 28.44
C LEU A 87 -16.22 -1.20 27.49
N SER A 88 -15.24 -0.49 28.03
CA SER A 88 -14.20 0.22 27.27
C SER A 88 -13.13 -0.67 26.63
N GLU A 89 -12.85 -1.87 27.16
CA GLU A 89 -11.71 -2.68 26.72
C GLU A 89 -12.05 -3.68 25.59
N VAL A 90 -13.28 -4.20 25.57
CA VAL A 90 -13.78 -5.10 24.51
C VAL A 90 -14.21 -4.29 23.28
N HIS A 91 -14.86 -3.14 23.47
CA HIS A 91 -15.24 -2.26 22.38
C HIS A 91 -14.04 -1.61 21.72
N ALA A 92 -13.01 -1.14 22.44
CA ALA A 92 -11.83 -0.58 21.78
C ALA A 92 -11.14 -1.59 20.84
N LYS A 93 -11.11 -2.89 21.19
CA LYS A 93 -10.65 -3.95 20.28
C LYS A 93 -11.64 -4.23 19.16
N HIS A 94 -12.94 -4.22 19.44
CA HIS A 94 -13.98 -4.46 18.45
C HIS A 94 -14.09 -3.32 17.44
N ASP A 95 -14.13 -2.06 17.88
CA ASP A 95 -14.16 -0.84 17.09
C ASP A 95 -12.86 -0.63 16.31
N LEU A 96 -11.70 -0.95 16.89
CA LEU A 96 -10.43 -0.98 16.16
C LEU A 96 -10.45 -2.08 15.11
N MET A 97 -10.94 -3.28 15.45
CA MET A 97 -11.09 -4.37 14.50
C MET A 97 -12.06 -3.97 13.39
N GLU A 98 -13.23 -3.40 13.69
CA GLU A 98 -14.22 -2.95 12.72
C GLU A 98 -13.70 -1.78 11.87
N GLY A 99 -12.97 -0.83 12.46
CA GLY A 99 -12.34 0.28 11.74
C GLY A 99 -11.25 -0.21 10.78
N ILE A 100 -10.35 -1.08 11.25
CA ILE A 100 -9.33 -1.71 10.39
C ILE A 100 -10.00 -2.59 9.33
N LEU A 101 -11.01 -3.38 9.71
CA LEU A 101 -11.75 -4.25 8.81
C LEU A 101 -12.46 -3.40 7.74
N ASN A 102 -13.20 -2.36 8.08
CA ASN A 102 -13.98 -1.59 7.11
C ASN A 102 -13.10 -0.88 6.06
N ASP A 103 -11.97 -0.31 6.46
CA ASP A 103 -11.10 0.40 5.52
C ASP A 103 -10.14 -0.52 4.76
N THR A 104 -9.67 -1.63 5.35
CA THR A 104 -8.67 -2.51 4.70
C THR A 104 -9.25 -3.78 4.10
N LEU A 105 -10.37 -4.32 4.61
CA LEU A 105 -10.97 -5.54 4.08
C LEU A 105 -11.40 -5.33 2.62
N ILE A 106 -10.86 -6.16 1.75
CA ILE A 106 -11.24 -6.21 0.34
C ILE A 106 -12.46 -7.11 0.21
N GLY A 107 -12.46 -8.27 0.89
CA GLY A 107 -13.59 -9.18 0.86
C GLY A 107 -13.24 -10.59 1.29
N PHE A 108 -14.22 -11.47 1.18
CA PHE A 108 -14.17 -12.86 1.62
C PHE A 108 -14.14 -13.84 0.46
N TRP A 109 -13.63 -15.03 0.74
CA TRP A 109 -13.63 -16.15 -0.17
C TRP A 109 -13.91 -17.45 0.57
N ILE A 110 -14.56 -18.39 -0.13
CA ILE A 110 -14.73 -19.78 0.29
C ILE A 110 -14.22 -20.65 -0.84
N TRP A 111 -13.31 -21.57 -0.53
CA TRP A 111 -12.79 -22.56 -1.45
C TRP A 111 -13.27 -23.95 -1.03
N ASN A 112 -14.16 -24.52 -1.83
CA ASN A 112 -14.58 -25.90 -1.70
C ASN A 112 -13.63 -26.76 -2.56
N MET A 113 -12.75 -27.48 -1.90
CA MET A 113 -11.76 -28.33 -2.56
C MET A 113 -12.38 -29.63 -3.09
N ALA A 114 -13.42 -30.14 -2.42
CA ALA A 114 -14.13 -31.34 -2.86
C ALA A 114 -14.89 -31.11 -4.18
N GLU A 115 -15.52 -29.94 -4.33
CA GLU A 115 -16.28 -29.57 -5.54
C GLU A 115 -15.44 -28.76 -6.54
N ASN A 116 -14.21 -28.38 -6.17
CA ASN A 116 -13.34 -27.48 -6.95
C ASN A 116 -14.00 -26.14 -7.32
N THR A 117 -14.85 -25.63 -6.41
CA THR A 117 -15.57 -24.36 -6.55
C THR A 117 -15.01 -23.30 -5.61
N GLU A 118 -15.06 -22.05 -6.04
CA GLU A 118 -14.70 -20.89 -5.23
C GLU A 118 -15.90 -19.92 -5.21
N GLN A 119 -16.24 -19.44 -4.03
CA GLN A 119 -17.23 -18.39 -3.85
C GLN A 119 -16.50 -17.16 -3.35
N LEU A 120 -16.68 -16.03 -4.03
CA LEU A 120 -16.05 -14.77 -3.70
C LEU A 120 -17.13 -13.76 -3.34
N SER A 121 -16.87 -12.92 -2.35
CA SER A 121 -17.69 -11.74 -2.09
C SER A 121 -17.71 -10.80 -3.30
N LEU A 122 -18.76 -9.96 -3.38
CA LEU A 122 -18.93 -8.95 -4.42
C LEU A 122 -17.69 -8.05 -4.55
N SER A 123 -17.26 -7.46 -3.45
CA SER A 123 -16.12 -6.53 -3.40
C SER A 123 -14.79 -7.17 -3.83
N LEU A 124 -14.56 -8.45 -3.49
CA LEU A 124 -13.39 -9.18 -3.98
C LEU A 124 -13.49 -9.48 -5.48
N THR A 125 -14.68 -9.82 -5.97
CA THR A 125 -14.93 -10.07 -7.39
C THR A 125 -14.67 -8.81 -8.23
N GLU A 126 -15.12 -7.66 -7.75
CA GLU A 126 -14.87 -6.35 -8.34
C GLU A 126 -13.37 -5.99 -8.33
N MET A 127 -12.68 -6.20 -7.21
CA MET A 127 -11.23 -5.97 -7.12
C MET A 127 -10.46 -6.79 -8.17
N LEU A 128 -10.89 -8.02 -8.44
CA LEU A 128 -10.30 -8.87 -9.47
C LEU A 128 -10.62 -8.40 -10.91
N GLY A 129 -11.55 -7.46 -11.08
CA GLY A 129 -11.93 -6.86 -12.36
C GLY A 129 -13.10 -7.57 -13.04
N TYR A 130 -14.05 -8.13 -12.28
CA TYR A 130 -15.26 -8.76 -12.82
C TYR A 130 -16.52 -8.00 -12.34
N HIS A 131 -17.49 -7.83 -13.26
CA HIS A 131 -18.81 -7.26 -12.94
C HIS A 131 -19.84 -8.36 -12.68
N VAL A 132 -20.67 -8.18 -11.65
CA VAL A 132 -21.59 -9.22 -11.17
C VAL A 132 -22.78 -9.48 -12.09
N HIS A 133 -23.10 -8.56 -13.01
CA HIS A 133 -24.10 -8.77 -14.05
C HIS A 133 -23.70 -9.77 -15.15
N SER A 134 -22.48 -10.32 -15.12
CA SER A 134 -22.01 -11.26 -16.15
C SER A 134 -22.44 -12.72 -15.95
N GLY A 135 -23.13 -13.07 -14.87
CA GLY A 135 -23.58 -14.46 -14.60
C GLY A 135 -22.45 -15.47 -14.35
N ASP A 136 -21.19 -15.05 -14.41
CA ASP A 136 -19.99 -15.90 -14.52
C ASP A 136 -19.16 -15.97 -13.23
N THR A 137 -19.69 -15.47 -12.10
CA THR A 137 -18.95 -15.40 -10.82
C THR A 137 -18.56 -16.77 -10.26
N LYS A 138 -19.29 -17.84 -10.63
CA LYS A 138 -19.00 -19.23 -10.23
C LYS A 138 -17.69 -19.79 -10.82
N ALA A 139 -17.13 -19.17 -11.87
CA ALA A 139 -15.90 -19.64 -12.52
C ALA A 139 -14.63 -18.89 -12.05
N ILE A 140 -14.77 -17.85 -11.23
CA ILE A 140 -13.65 -17.00 -10.82
C ILE A 140 -12.85 -17.73 -9.75
N LYS A 141 -11.55 -17.94 -10.03
CA LYS A 141 -10.61 -18.54 -9.08
C LYS A 141 -9.58 -17.50 -8.66
N TRP A 142 -9.62 -17.04 -7.41
CA TRP A 142 -8.72 -15.98 -6.93
C TRP A 142 -7.25 -16.38 -7.06
N LYS A 143 -6.95 -17.68 -6.93
CA LYS A 143 -5.58 -18.22 -7.08
C LYS A 143 -4.96 -17.95 -8.45
N ARG A 144 -5.77 -17.83 -9.50
CA ARG A 144 -5.29 -17.50 -10.86
C ARG A 144 -4.75 -16.07 -10.96
N HIS A 145 -5.18 -15.21 -10.05
CA HIS A 145 -4.78 -13.82 -9.98
C HIS A 145 -3.56 -13.58 -9.11
N ILE A 146 -2.98 -14.62 -8.48
CA ILE A 146 -1.72 -14.47 -7.72
C ILE A 146 -0.61 -14.05 -8.69
N HIS A 147 0.11 -12.98 -8.34
CA HIS A 147 1.27 -12.52 -9.09
C HIS A 147 2.29 -13.66 -9.25
N PRO A 148 2.86 -13.89 -10.45
CA PRO A 148 3.73 -15.05 -10.71
C PRO A 148 4.88 -15.22 -9.72
N ALA A 149 5.51 -14.11 -9.31
CA ALA A 149 6.62 -14.12 -8.35
C ALA A 149 6.23 -14.58 -6.93
N ASP A 150 4.95 -14.50 -6.56
CA ASP A 150 4.48 -14.73 -5.20
C ASP A 150 3.78 -16.11 -5.05
N ARG A 151 3.61 -16.86 -6.15
CA ARG A 151 2.91 -18.16 -6.15
C ARG A 151 3.53 -19.17 -5.19
N ASN A 152 4.86 -19.28 -5.19
CA ASN A 152 5.57 -20.21 -4.32
C ASN A 152 5.39 -19.86 -2.84
N LEU A 153 5.29 -18.57 -2.52
CA LEU A 153 5.08 -18.09 -1.16
C LEU A 153 3.69 -18.49 -0.65
N VAL A 154 2.66 -18.23 -1.47
CA VAL A 154 1.27 -18.58 -1.14
C VAL A 154 1.10 -20.09 -1.00
N GLU A 155 1.66 -20.87 -1.93
CA GLU A 155 1.60 -22.33 -1.90
C GLU A 155 2.25 -22.90 -0.64
N LYS A 156 3.42 -22.39 -0.24
CA LYS A 156 4.09 -22.81 0.99
C LYS A 156 3.23 -22.53 2.23
N SER A 157 2.60 -21.35 2.31
CA SER A 157 1.71 -21.00 3.43
C SER A 157 0.46 -21.89 3.49
N LEU A 158 -0.11 -22.23 2.33
CA LEU A 158 -1.23 -23.19 2.26
C LEU A 158 -0.79 -24.60 2.70
N GLN A 159 0.37 -25.07 2.25
CA GLN A 159 0.92 -26.38 2.64
C GLN A 159 1.20 -26.46 4.14
N GLU A 160 1.74 -25.41 4.74
CA GLU A 160 1.95 -25.33 6.18
C GLU A 160 0.63 -25.35 6.95
N HIS A 161 -0.36 -24.59 6.46
CA HIS A 161 -1.71 -24.61 7.04
C HIS A 161 -2.31 -26.03 7.03
N PHE A 162 -2.25 -26.71 5.89
CA PHE A 162 -2.78 -28.06 5.74
C PHE A 162 -2.00 -29.10 6.54
N GLY A 163 -0.67 -29.06 6.47
CA GLY A 163 0.22 -29.98 7.20
C GLY A 163 0.10 -29.85 8.73
N SER A 164 -0.28 -28.66 9.22
CA SER A 164 -0.54 -28.44 10.65
C SER A 164 -1.91 -28.94 11.13
N GLY A 165 -2.75 -29.48 10.24
CA GLY A 165 -4.16 -29.80 10.55
C GLY A 165 -4.99 -28.56 10.87
N GLY A 166 -4.63 -27.41 10.30
CA GLY A 166 -5.33 -26.14 10.50
C GLY A 166 -4.96 -25.36 11.77
N LYS A 167 -3.98 -25.86 12.55
CA LYS A 167 -3.49 -25.18 13.77
C LYS A 167 -2.80 -23.84 13.43
N ILE A 168 -1.97 -23.85 12.39
CA ILE A 168 -1.35 -22.64 11.85
C ILE A 168 -2.27 -22.12 10.76
N PRO A 169 -2.90 -20.93 10.87
CA PRO A 169 -3.76 -20.41 9.82
C PRO A 169 -2.98 -20.10 8.53
N PHE A 170 -3.65 -20.14 7.38
CA PHE A 170 -3.11 -19.49 6.19
C PHE A 170 -3.00 -17.99 6.48
N HIS A 171 -1.78 -17.46 6.38
CA HIS A 171 -1.47 -16.08 6.65
C HIS A 171 -0.29 -15.67 5.77
N CYS A 172 -0.55 -14.85 4.76
CA CYS A 172 0.45 -14.54 3.75
C CYS A 172 0.23 -13.15 3.14
N GLU A 173 1.28 -12.35 3.04
CA GLU A 173 1.28 -11.10 2.28
C GLU A 173 1.76 -11.39 0.84
N PHE A 174 0.95 -11.08 -0.17
CA PHE A 174 1.28 -11.33 -1.58
C PHE A 174 0.56 -10.34 -2.51
N ARG A 175 0.95 -10.30 -3.78
CA ARG A 175 0.28 -9.47 -4.78
C ARG A 175 -0.80 -10.25 -5.52
N ILE A 176 -1.95 -9.62 -5.64
CA ILE A 176 -3.00 -10.01 -6.58
C ILE A 176 -2.91 -9.12 -7.81
N ARG A 177 -2.98 -9.73 -8.99
CA ARG A 177 -3.05 -9.07 -10.29
C ARG A 177 -4.46 -9.19 -10.86
N ASN A 178 -5.17 -8.07 -10.92
CA ASN A 178 -6.50 -8.02 -11.51
C ASN A 178 -6.46 -8.22 -13.05
N ARG A 179 -7.63 -8.34 -13.69
CA ARG A 179 -7.72 -8.49 -15.17
C ARG A 179 -7.12 -7.31 -15.94
N HIS A 180 -7.04 -6.15 -15.32
CA HIS A 180 -6.44 -4.94 -15.89
C HIS A 180 -4.92 -4.86 -15.68
N LYS A 181 -4.29 -5.94 -15.19
CA LYS A 181 -2.85 -6.04 -14.89
C LYS A 181 -2.34 -5.06 -13.83
N GLN A 182 -3.24 -4.55 -12.99
CA GLN A 182 -2.84 -3.79 -11.81
C GLN A 182 -2.53 -4.75 -10.66
N ASP A 183 -1.44 -4.45 -9.95
CA ASP A 183 -1.01 -5.22 -8.78
C ASP A 183 -1.51 -4.54 -7.51
N VAL A 184 -2.19 -5.30 -6.67
CA VAL A 184 -2.65 -4.89 -5.35
C VAL A 184 -1.96 -5.78 -4.32
N TRP A 185 -1.33 -5.18 -3.32
CA TRP A 185 -0.76 -5.94 -2.21
C TRP A 185 -1.86 -6.31 -1.24
N VAL A 186 -1.96 -7.61 -0.94
CA VAL A 186 -2.96 -8.13 -0.02
C VAL A 186 -2.34 -8.94 1.10
N LEU A 187 -2.94 -8.87 2.28
CA LEU A 187 -2.79 -9.87 3.32
C LEU A 187 -3.93 -10.86 3.19
N GLY A 188 -3.60 -12.12 2.87
CA GLY A 188 -4.53 -13.23 2.91
C GLY A 188 -4.53 -13.90 4.27
N TYR A 189 -5.73 -14.08 4.82
CA TYR A 189 -5.96 -14.90 6.00
C TYR A 189 -7.01 -15.96 5.70
N GLY A 190 -6.83 -17.19 6.18
CA GLY A 190 -7.84 -18.23 6.00
C GLY A 190 -7.65 -19.47 6.88
N LYS A 191 -8.74 -20.22 7.04
CA LYS A 191 -8.77 -21.48 7.79
C LYS A 191 -9.69 -22.51 7.12
N VAL A 192 -9.32 -23.78 7.25
CA VAL A 192 -10.20 -24.90 6.91
C VAL A 192 -11.40 -24.91 7.86
N LEU A 193 -12.60 -24.86 7.28
CA LEU A 193 -13.87 -24.97 7.99
C LEU A 193 -14.29 -26.44 8.16
N LYS A 194 -13.96 -27.29 7.19
CA LYS A 194 -14.34 -28.70 7.17
C LYS A 194 -13.17 -29.55 6.69
N TRP A 195 -12.86 -30.58 7.45
CA TRP A 195 -11.92 -31.64 7.11
C TRP A 195 -12.70 -32.89 6.68
N ALA A 196 -12.20 -33.59 5.67
CA ALA A 196 -12.71 -34.89 5.28
C ALA A 196 -12.25 -35.98 6.27
N ALA A 197 -12.86 -37.17 6.18
CA ALA A 197 -12.60 -38.28 7.10
C ALA A 197 -11.14 -38.79 7.08
N ASP A 198 -10.41 -38.51 6.00
CA ASP A 198 -9.00 -38.83 5.78
C ASP A 198 -8.04 -37.66 6.13
N ASN A 199 -8.55 -36.66 6.85
CA ASN A 199 -7.83 -35.46 7.26
C ASN A 199 -7.35 -34.58 6.09
N HIS A 200 -7.96 -34.70 4.90
CA HIS A 200 -7.77 -33.75 3.82
C HIS A 200 -8.70 -32.53 3.99
N PRO A 201 -8.25 -31.32 3.61
CA PRO A 201 -9.07 -30.13 3.71
C PRO A 201 -10.22 -30.18 2.69
N ALA A 202 -11.47 -30.09 3.14
CA ALA A 202 -12.66 -30.16 2.27
C ALA A 202 -13.18 -28.78 1.91
N THR A 203 -13.24 -27.87 2.88
CA THR A 203 -13.68 -26.48 2.67
C THR A 203 -12.83 -25.52 3.47
N MET A 204 -12.34 -24.48 2.84
CA MET A 204 -11.55 -23.42 3.46
C MET A 204 -12.22 -22.07 3.21
N ALA A 205 -12.17 -21.17 4.19
CA ALA A 205 -12.67 -19.80 4.02
C ALA A 205 -11.66 -18.80 4.56
N GLY A 206 -11.75 -17.58 4.06
CA GLY A 206 -10.82 -16.53 4.42
C GLY A 206 -11.23 -15.16 3.92
N CYS A 207 -10.33 -14.22 4.11
CA CYS A 207 -10.47 -12.84 3.70
C CYS A 207 -9.15 -12.31 3.11
N PHE A 208 -9.28 -11.24 2.34
CA PHE A 208 -8.16 -10.44 1.87
C PHE A 208 -8.27 -9.03 2.41
N PHE A 209 -7.15 -8.49 2.89
CA PHE A 209 -7.01 -7.10 3.32
C PHE A 209 -6.05 -6.38 2.39
N ASP A 210 -6.36 -5.17 1.99
CA ASP A 210 -5.46 -4.30 1.24
C ASP A 210 -4.37 -3.78 2.17
N ILE A 211 -3.12 -4.05 1.81
CA ILE A 211 -1.93 -3.57 2.53
C ILE A 211 -1.03 -2.72 1.62
N SER A 212 -1.57 -2.21 0.51
CA SER A 212 -0.83 -1.47 -0.50
C SER A 212 -0.22 -0.19 0.07
N GLU A 213 -0.93 0.55 0.92
CA GLU A 213 -0.38 1.72 1.62
C GLU A 213 0.77 1.35 2.55
N LYS A 214 0.59 0.32 3.39
CA LYS A 214 1.63 -0.20 4.27
C LYS A 214 2.90 -0.53 3.47
N LYS A 215 2.76 -1.20 2.33
CA LYS A 215 3.89 -1.57 1.46
C LYS A 215 4.55 -0.36 0.79
N LYS A 216 3.79 0.67 0.40
CA LYS A 216 4.34 1.93 -0.13
C LYS A 216 5.21 2.61 0.93
N THR A 217 4.71 2.70 2.17
CA THR A 217 5.45 3.30 3.29
C THR A 217 6.71 2.51 3.65
N GLU A 218 6.62 1.17 3.73
CA GLU A 218 7.79 0.31 3.94
C GLU A 218 8.85 0.52 2.83
N HIS A 219 8.43 0.57 1.57
CA HIS A 219 9.35 0.78 0.45
C HIS A 219 10.01 2.17 0.48
N LEU A 220 9.26 3.21 0.86
CA LEU A 220 9.79 4.57 1.01
C LEU A 220 10.88 4.61 2.09
N LEU A 221 10.61 4.02 3.26
CA LEU A 221 11.59 3.95 4.36
C LEU A 221 12.86 3.20 3.95
N LEU A 222 12.71 2.04 3.29
CA LEU A 222 13.85 1.27 2.78
C LEU A 222 14.63 2.00 1.70
N HIS A 223 13.96 2.81 0.88
CA HIS A 223 14.64 3.65 -0.11
C HIS A 223 15.45 4.74 0.57
N GLN A 224 14.87 5.45 1.54
CA GLN A 224 15.56 6.48 2.33
C GLN A 224 16.78 5.91 3.07
N GLN A 225 16.64 4.75 3.72
CA GLN A 225 17.77 4.08 4.39
C GLN A 225 18.91 3.74 3.44
N ARG A 226 18.61 3.20 2.26
CA ARG A 226 19.63 2.88 1.24
C ARG A 226 20.34 4.13 0.72
N LEU A 227 19.60 5.21 0.51
CA LEU A 227 20.18 6.49 0.11
C LEU A 227 21.12 7.02 1.19
N LEU A 228 20.69 7.05 2.45
CA LEU A 228 21.52 7.47 3.57
C LEU A 228 22.80 6.64 3.65
N HIS A 229 22.70 5.31 3.60
CA HIS A 229 23.86 4.42 3.66
C HIS A 229 24.84 4.64 2.49
N THR A 230 24.32 4.89 1.28
CA THR A 230 25.17 5.15 0.10
C THR A 230 25.91 6.48 0.26
N VAL A 231 25.24 7.52 0.76
CA VAL A 231 25.84 8.83 1.01
C VAL A 231 26.92 8.75 2.09
N THR A 232 26.63 8.11 3.23
CA THR A 232 27.62 7.97 4.32
C THR A 232 28.82 7.13 3.91
N PHE A 233 28.61 6.08 3.11
CA PHE A 233 29.69 5.25 2.58
C PHE A 233 30.63 6.07 1.67
N ASN A 234 30.07 6.85 0.74
CA ASN A 234 30.84 7.69 -0.18
C ASN A 234 31.60 8.80 0.56
N GLN A 235 30.96 9.47 1.52
CA GLN A 235 31.61 10.45 2.39
C GLN A 235 32.79 9.83 3.15
N SER A 236 32.58 8.67 3.75
CA SER A 236 33.61 7.94 4.49
C SER A 236 34.79 7.52 3.62
N HIS A 237 34.55 7.14 2.36
CA HIS A 237 35.61 6.79 1.41
C HIS A 237 36.47 8.01 1.05
N LEU A 238 35.84 9.16 0.79
CA LEU A 238 36.54 10.40 0.43
C LEU A 238 37.41 10.94 1.58
N ILE A 239 36.87 10.92 2.80
CA ILE A 239 37.59 11.34 4.01
C ILE A 239 38.81 10.43 4.25
N ARG A 240 38.63 9.10 4.17
CA ARG A 240 39.72 8.14 4.37
C ARG A 240 40.83 8.30 3.34
N ALA A 241 40.50 8.53 2.07
CA ALA A 241 41.51 8.76 1.03
C ALA A 241 42.40 9.98 1.33
N LYS A 242 41.81 11.07 1.82
CA LYS A 242 42.56 12.28 2.21
C LYS A 242 43.45 12.04 3.42
N LEU A 243 42.92 11.35 4.43
CA LEU A 243 43.69 11.00 5.62
C LEU A 243 44.86 10.07 5.28
N ALA A 244 44.64 9.06 4.44
CA ALA A 244 45.69 8.14 3.98
C ALA A 244 46.82 8.89 3.25
N ASN A 245 46.48 9.88 2.42
CA ASN A 245 47.50 10.72 1.78
C ASN A 245 48.33 11.52 2.79
N ILE A 246 47.70 12.11 3.81
CA ILE A 246 48.41 12.87 4.85
C ILE A 246 49.33 11.95 5.64
N LEU A 247 48.83 10.78 6.05
CA LEU A 247 49.61 9.77 6.78
C LEU A 247 50.79 9.28 5.94
N GLY A 248 50.57 8.94 4.67
CA GLY A 248 51.64 8.53 3.76
C GLY A 248 52.71 9.61 3.57
N ILE A 249 52.34 10.90 3.50
CA ILE A 249 53.33 11.99 3.46
C ILE A 249 54.10 12.08 4.79
N LEU A 250 53.44 11.90 5.93
CA LEU A 250 54.10 11.92 7.24
C LEU A 250 55.09 10.77 7.43
N GLU A 251 54.79 9.58 6.88
CA GLU A 251 55.67 8.41 6.95
C GLU A 251 56.96 8.58 6.14
N ILE A 252 56.93 9.31 5.01
CA ILE A 252 58.09 9.50 4.14
C ILE A 252 58.95 10.72 4.50
N VAL A 253 58.46 11.60 5.37
CA VAL A 253 59.22 12.79 5.80
C VAL A 253 60.36 12.35 6.71
N ASP A 254 61.59 12.48 6.21
CA ASP A 254 62.79 12.34 7.04
C ASP A 254 63.03 13.65 7.82
N PRO A 255 63.07 13.62 9.16
CA PRO A 255 63.39 14.80 9.98
C PRO A 255 64.77 15.42 9.69
N LYS A 256 65.68 14.67 9.07
CA LYS A 256 67.03 15.10 8.69
C LYS A 256 67.13 15.59 7.24
N ALA A 257 66.03 15.55 6.47
CA ALA A 257 66.01 16.02 5.10
C ALA A 257 66.34 17.52 4.98
N PRO A 258 66.89 17.97 3.85
CA PRO A 258 67.13 19.39 3.59
C PRO A 258 65.87 20.23 3.79
N ALA A 259 66.02 21.45 4.33
CA ALA A 259 64.89 22.31 4.66
C ALA A 259 63.92 22.54 3.47
N ALA A 260 64.42 22.57 2.24
CA ALA A 260 63.59 22.72 1.04
C ALA A 260 62.63 21.53 0.82
N GLU A 261 63.07 20.31 1.12
CA GLU A 261 62.32 19.07 0.95
C GLU A 261 61.26 18.90 2.06
N THR A 262 61.65 19.16 3.31
CA THR A 262 60.71 19.23 4.45
C THR A 262 59.62 20.28 4.23
N LEU A 263 59.98 21.45 3.68
CA LEU A 263 59.04 22.53 3.38
C LEU A 263 58.11 22.20 2.20
N HIS A 264 58.54 21.34 1.27
CA HIS A 264 57.68 20.78 0.22
C HIS A 264 56.62 19.84 0.79
N PHE A 265 57.01 18.88 1.64
CA PHE A 265 56.08 17.96 2.28
C PHE A 265 55.09 18.66 3.20
N LEU A 266 55.52 19.65 3.99
CA LEU A 266 54.63 20.47 4.81
C LEU A 266 53.59 21.22 3.96
N LYS A 267 53.96 21.72 2.77
CA LYS A 267 53.02 22.32 1.82
C LYS A 267 52.01 21.30 1.29
N MET A 268 52.43 20.06 1.00
CA MET A 268 51.53 18.99 0.57
C MET A 268 50.55 18.58 1.67
N ILE A 269 51.01 18.39 2.91
CA ILE A 269 50.17 18.10 4.07
C ILE A 269 49.16 19.23 4.27
N LYS A 270 49.60 20.50 4.26
CA LYS A 270 48.71 21.66 4.38
C LYS A 270 47.66 21.70 3.27
N LYS A 271 48.02 21.31 2.04
CA LYS A 271 47.09 21.25 0.90
C LYS A 271 46.05 20.15 1.08
N GLU A 272 46.44 18.94 1.45
CA GLU A 272 45.48 17.84 1.67
C GLU A 272 44.62 18.07 2.93
N ALA A 273 45.17 18.67 3.99
CA ALA A 273 44.41 19.06 5.18
C ALA A 273 43.33 20.13 4.85
N LYS A 274 43.66 21.13 4.02
CA LYS A 274 42.67 22.10 3.53
C LYS A 274 41.55 21.44 2.72
N LYS A 275 41.91 20.52 1.82
CA LYS A 275 40.91 19.77 1.04
C LYS A 275 40.01 18.91 1.92
N LEU A 276 40.58 18.30 2.96
CA LEU A 276 39.81 17.51 3.94
C LEU A 276 38.84 18.40 4.72
N ASP A 277 39.28 19.56 5.19
CA ASP A 277 38.42 20.54 5.88
C ASP A 277 37.27 21.04 4.97
N GLU A 278 37.56 21.37 3.71
CA GLU A 278 36.53 21.73 2.72
C GLU A 278 35.52 20.59 2.50
N GLN A 279 35.98 19.34 2.45
CA GLN A 279 35.10 18.18 2.29
C GLN A 279 34.24 17.94 3.54
N LEU A 280 34.79 18.10 4.75
CA LEU A 280 34.03 18.00 5.99
C LEU A 280 32.95 19.09 6.07
N LYS A 281 33.27 20.34 5.72
CA LYS A 281 32.30 21.44 5.68
C LYS A 281 31.16 21.17 4.68
N ARG A 282 31.48 20.63 3.50
CA ARG A 282 30.47 20.21 2.51
C ARG A 282 29.61 19.05 3.02
N SER A 283 30.22 18.09 3.71
CA SER A 283 29.52 16.95 4.29
C SER A 283 28.53 17.38 5.38
N ILE A 284 28.97 18.26 6.29
CA ILE A 284 28.14 18.79 7.38
C ILE A 284 26.98 19.61 6.82
N SER A 285 27.24 20.53 5.88
CA SER A 285 26.17 21.34 5.26
C SER A 285 25.15 20.51 4.49
N GLN A 286 25.57 19.44 3.81
CA GLN A 286 24.65 18.49 3.19
C GLN A 286 23.81 17.74 4.25
N SER A 287 24.43 17.20 5.30
CA SER A 287 23.71 16.51 6.38
C SER A 287 22.71 17.41 7.10
N SER A 288 23.05 18.67 7.36
CA SER A 288 22.14 19.67 7.96
C SER A 288 21.01 20.07 7.01
N GLY A 289 21.28 20.19 5.71
CA GLY A 289 20.26 20.47 4.69
C GLY A 289 19.25 19.32 4.51
N PHE A 290 19.71 18.07 4.60
CA PHE A 290 18.84 16.90 4.56
C PHE A 290 17.88 16.83 5.77
N GLN A 291 18.36 17.23 6.97
CA GLN A 291 17.54 17.25 8.19
C GLN A 291 16.37 18.26 8.10
N ILE A 292 16.60 19.42 7.48
CA ILE A 292 15.58 20.46 7.30
C ILE A 292 14.52 20.03 6.28
N GLN A 293 14.93 19.40 5.17
CA GLN A 293 13.97 18.88 4.17
C GLN A 293 13.13 17.72 4.70
N SER A 294 13.71 16.81 5.52
CA SER A 294 12.95 15.70 6.11
C SER A 294 11.89 16.17 7.12
N LEU A 295 12.13 17.27 7.84
CA LEU A 295 11.16 17.84 8.78
C LEU A 295 10.02 18.58 8.07
N GLN A 296 10.31 19.21 6.93
CA GLN A 296 9.27 19.89 6.13
C GLN A 296 8.36 18.89 5.38
N GLN A 297 8.88 17.73 4.98
CA GLN A 297 8.07 16.69 4.34
C GLN A 297 7.24 15.84 5.30
N ALA A 298 7.54 15.86 6.61
CA ALA A 298 6.77 15.17 7.64
C ALA A 298 5.68 16.05 8.29
N SER A 299 5.58 17.32 7.88
CA SER A 299 4.64 18.33 8.41
C SER A 299 3.53 18.71 7.42
N LEU A 300 3.40 17.97 6.32
CA LEU A 300 2.36 18.07 5.28
C LEU A 300 1.69 16.71 5.15
#